data_AF-A0A1E1WD82-F1
#
_entry.id   AF-A0A1E1WD82-F1
#
_cell.length_a   1.000
_cell.length_b   1.000
_cell.length_c   1.000
_cell.angle_alpha   90.00
_cell.angle_beta   90.00
_cell.angle_gamma   90.00
#
_symmetry.space_group_name_H-M   'P 1'
#
loop_
_entity.id
_entity.type
_entity.pdbx_description
1 polymer ?
#
loop_
_entity_poly.entity_id
_entity_poly.type
_entity_poly.pdbx_seq_one_letter_code
_entity_poly.pdbx_strand_id
1 'polypeptide(L)'
;LNGIKDNNRQVSKHAWFDEHQHDWTTVYRVPNSRIVALAARWADHTYYNPSGGAKKTKHITYRIDTHVWRTDPSYCSKLVVQAYYYGTGKANVIYRGMMRAARVIAPTQIPSYFMPGYKLKNMGRY
;
A
#
# COMPACT_ATOMS: atom_id res chain seq x y z
N LEU A 1 -17.10 -15.41 -0.95
CA LEU A 1 -15.85 -15.53 -1.74
C LEU A 1 -14.68 -15.76 -0.78
N ASN A 2 -13.96 -16.88 -0.94
CA ASN A 2 -12.97 -17.34 0.04
C ASN A 2 -11.59 -16.65 -0.07
N GLY A 3 -11.36 -15.80 -1.07
CA GLY A 3 -10.10 -15.09 -1.31
C GLY A 3 -9.03 -15.96 -2.00
N ILE A 4 -7.96 -15.32 -2.48
CA ILE A 4 -6.79 -15.99 -3.08
C ILE A 4 -5.73 -16.10 -1.99
N LYS A 5 -5.38 -17.33 -1.59
CA LYS A 5 -4.38 -17.55 -0.53
C LYS A 5 -2.98 -17.12 -0.99
N ASP A 6 -2.19 -16.65 -0.04
CA ASP A 6 -0.75 -16.38 -0.20
C ASP A 6 -0.35 -15.45 -1.36
N ASN A 7 -1.18 -14.44 -1.64
CA ASN A 7 -1.07 -13.63 -2.86
C ASN A 7 -0.32 -12.29 -2.68
N ASN A 8 0.34 -12.08 -1.54
CA ASN A 8 1.29 -10.99 -1.34
C ASN A 8 2.64 -11.33 -1.99
N ARG A 9 3.27 -10.36 -2.66
CA ARG A 9 4.56 -10.54 -3.34
C ARG A 9 5.44 -9.30 -3.21
N GLN A 10 6.75 -9.51 -3.21
CA GLN A 10 7.74 -8.49 -3.51
C GLN A 10 8.24 -8.75 -4.93
N VAL A 11 8.21 -7.73 -5.77
CA VAL A 11 8.67 -7.80 -7.16
C VAL A 11 9.68 -6.68 -7.39
N SER A 12 10.74 -6.99 -8.15
CA SER A 12 11.69 -5.95 -8.55
C SER A 12 11.01 -4.98 -9.52
N LYS A 13 11.51 -3.74 -9.57
CA LYS A 13 10.99 -2.73 -10.50
C LYS A 13 11.07 -3.22 -11.96
N HIS A 14 12.16 -3.91 -12.32
CA HIS A 14 12.35 -4.43 -13.67
C HIS A 14 11.31 -5.49 -14.00
N ALA A 15 11.15 -6.51 -13.15
CA ALA A 15 10.15 -7.56 -13.36
C ALA A 15 8.72 -7.00 -13.40
N TRP A 16 8.41 -6.01 -12.55
CA TRP A 16 7.12 -5.33 -12.60
C TRP A 16 6.92 -4.59 -13.93
N PHE A 17 7.95 -3.89 -14.42
CA PHE A 17 7.88 -3.19 -15.70
C PHE A 17 7.72 -4.17 -16.87
N ASP A 18 8.44 -5.29 -16.86
CA ASP A 18 8.33 -6.31 -17.92
C ASP A 18 6.93 -6.93 -17.98
N GLU A 19 6.32 -7.18 -16.80
CA GLU A 19 4.95 -7.70 -16.67
C GLU A 19 3.91 -6.68 -17.17
N HIS A 20 4.16 -5.38 -16.97
CA HIS A 20 3.19 -4.31 -17.21
C HIS A 20 3.57 -3.34 -18.34
N GLN A 21 4.50 -3.72 -19.22
CA GLN A 21 5.04 -2.84 -20.27
C GLN A 21 4.00 -2.35 -21.29
N HIS A 22 2.87 -3.06 -21.42
CA HIS A 22 1.76 -2.70 -22.29
C HIS A 22 0.59 -2.06 -21.54
N ASP A 23 0.67 -1.96 -20.22
CA ASP A 23 -0.38 -1.40 -19.39
C ASP A 23 -0.24 0.11 -19.23
N TRP A 24 -1.35 0.78 -18.95
CA TRP A 24 -1.33 2.21 -18.66
C TRP A 24 -0.99 2.42 -17.18
N THR A 25 0.21 2.89 -16.89
CA THR A 25 0.68 3.06 -15.51
C THR A 25 0.82 4.53 -15.14
N THR A 26 0.07 5.00 -14.15
CA THR A 26 0.29 6.35 -13.58
C THR A 26 0.98 6.26 -12.23
N VAL A 27 2.07 6.99 -12.06
CA VAL A 27 2.83 6.99 -10.80
C VAL A 27 2.49 8.22 -9.97
N TYR A 28 2.13 7.99 -8.72
CA TYR A 28 1.91 9.05 -7.74
C TYR A 28 2.98 8.98 -6.63
N ARG A 29 3.47 10.13 -6.17
CA ARG A 29 4.56 10.19 -5.17
C ARG A 29 4.25 11.16 -4.05
N VAL A 30 4.44 10.71 -2.81
CA VAL A 30 4.55 11.59 -1.64
C VAL A 30 5.89 12.35 -1.74
N PRO A 31 5.92 13.69 -1.67
CA PRO A 31 7.14 14.47 -1.87
C PRO A 31 8.25 14.19 -0.84
N ASN A 32 7.87 13.79 0.38
CA ASN A 32 8.81 13.53 1.46
C ASN A 32 9.36 12.11 1.38
N SER A 33 10.63 11.98 0.95
CA SER A 33 11.30 10.68 0.79
C SER A 33 11.45 9.88 2.09
N ARG A 34 11.61 10.57 3.24
CA ARG A 34 11.67 9.90 4.56
C ARG A 34 10.36 9.20 4.89
N ILE A 35 9.23 9.84 4.58
CA ILE A 35 7.88 9.26 4.78
C ILE A 35 7.67 8.04 3.88
N VAL A 36 8.07 8.14 2.61
CA VAL A 36 7.99 7.01 1.67
C VAL A 36 8.81 5.82 2.18
N ALA A 37 10.04 6.06 2.63
CA ALA A 37 10.91 5.00 3.15
C ALA A 37 10.35 4.33 4.43
N LEU A 38 9.72 5.10 5.30
CA LEU A 38 9.05 4.59 6.51
C LEU A 38 7.85 3.69 6.15
N ALA A 39 6.98 4.17 5.26
CA ALA A 39 5.83 3.40 4.79
C ALA A 39 6.27 2.10 4.08
N ALA A 40 7.30 2.17 3.22
CA ALA A 40 7.84 1.00 2.51
C ALA A 40 8.39 -0.06 3.48
N ARG A 41 9.20 0.34 4.47
CA ARG A 41 9.72 -0.59 5.50
C ARG A 41 8.59 -1.25 6.28
N TRP A 42 7.57 -0.48 6.67
CA TRP A 42 6.44 -1.05 7.39
C TRP A 42 5.67 -2.06 6.54
N ALA A 43 5.45 -1.75 5.25
CA ALA A 43 4.76 -2.67 4.34
C ALA A 43 5.55 -3.97 4.16
N ASP A 44 6.87 -3.88 3.95
CA ASP A 44 7.75 -5.03 3.82
C ASP A 44 7.73 -5.91 5.09
N HIS A 45 7.90 -5.29 6.26
CA HIS A 45 7.91 -6.03 7.53
C HIS A 45 6.54 -6.61 7.90
N THR A 46 5.46 -5.94 7.53
CA THR A 46 4.10 -6.39 7.85
C THR A 46 3.61 -7.48 6.92
N TYR A 47 3.84 -7.32 5.61
CA TYR A 47 3.24 -8.16 4.59
C TYR A 47 4.22 -9.10 3.90
N TYR A 48 5.53 -9.03 4.12
CA TYR A 48 6.47 -9.90 3.41
C TYR A 48 7.41 -10.64 4.37
N ASN A 49 8.20 -9.91 5.15
CA ASN A 49 9.16 -10.48 6.10
C ASN A 49 9.38 -9.54 7.31
N PRO A 50 8.98 -9.91 8.54
CA PRO A 50 9.12 -9.08 9.75
C PRO A 50 10.53 -8.58 10.07
N SER A 51 11.55 -9.27 9.57
CA SER A 51 12.96 -8.95 9.78
C SER A 51 13.58 -8.18 8.60
N GLY A 52 12.81 -7.85 7.56
CA GLY A 52 13.29 -7.14 6.36
C GLY A 52 14.14 -8.00 5.41
N GLY A 53 14.04 -9.33 5.52
CA GLY A 53 14.81 -10.27 4.70
C GLY A 53 14.18 -10.58 3.34
N ALA A 54 14.99 -11.04 2.39
CA ALA A 54 14.56 -11.34 1.01
C ALA A 54 13.60 -12.55 0.91
N LYS A 55 13.58 -13.45 1.90
CA LYS A 55 12.68 -14.60 1.92
C LYS A 55 11.30 -14.20 2.42
N LYS A 56 10.25 -14.48 1.64
CA LYS A 56 8.86 -14.34 2.09
C LYS A 56 8.57 -15.27 3.27
N THR A 57 8.06 -14.71 4.36
CA THR A 57 7.63 -15.46 5.56
C THR A 57 6.20 -15.13 6.01
N LYS A 58 5.60 -14.08 5.43
CA LYS A 58 4.19 -13.73 5.61
C LYS A 58 3.37 -14.21 4.43
N HIS A 59 2.24 -14.83 4.73
CA HIS A 59 1.30 -15.37 3.75
C HIS A 59 -0.06 -14.72 3.98
N ILE A 60 -0.45 -13.79 3.10
CA ILE A 60 -1.65 -12.97 3.23
C ILE A 60 -2.69 -13.44 2.22
N THR A 61 -3.92 -13.61 2.68
CA THR A 61 -5.04 -13.91 1.78
C THR A 61 -5.49 -12.63 1.09
N TYR A 62 -5.50 -12.63 -0.24
CA TYR A 62 -6.08 -11.55 -1.02
C TYR A 62 -7.61 -11.67 -1.00
N ARG A 63 -8.28 -10.74 -0.33
CA ARG A 63 -9.74 -10.66 -0.28
C ARG A 63 -10.17 -9.23 0.03
N ILE A 64 -11.10 -8.72 -0.76
CA ILE A 64 -11.78 -7.46 -0.48
C ILE A 64 -12.76 -7.69 0.66
N ASP A 65 -12.58 -6.97 1.76
CA ASP A 65 -13.48 -6.99 2.89
C ASP A 65 -13.57 -5.61 3.56
N THR A 66 -14.43 -5.52 4.57
CA THR A 66 -14.70 -4.28 5.30
C THR A 66 -13.81 -4.05 6.51
N HIS A 67 -12.91 -4.99 6.83
CA HIS A 67 -12.02 -4.91 7.97
C HIS A 67 -10.75 -4.15 7.59
N VAL A 68 -10.88 -2.86 7.25
CA VAL A 68 -9.80 -2.01 6.72
C VAL A 68 -8.59 -1.83 7.65
N TRP A 69 -8.70 -2.22 8.92
CA TRP A 69 -7.63 -2.14 9.93
C TRP A 69 -6.91 -3.48 10.17
N ARG A 70 -7.51 -4.59 9.76
CA ARG A 70 -6.86 -5.92 9.85
C ARG A 70 -5.86 -6.06 8.70
N THR A 71 -4.73 -6.73 8.90
CA THR A 71 -3.69 -6.88 7.86
C THR A 71 -3.86 -8.14 7.00
N ASP A 72 -4.63 -9.12 7.44
CA ASP A 72 -4.97 -10.34 6.68
C ASP A 72 -6.45 -10.71 6.94
N PRO A 73 -7.32 -10.81 5.94
CA PRO A 73 -7.03 -10.63 4.52
C PRO A 73 -6.71 -9.17 4.16
N SER A 74 -6.08 -8.99 3.00
CA SER A 74 -5.80 -7.67 2.44
C SER A 74 -6.07 -7.61 0.94
N TYR A 75 -5.94 -6.41 0.37
CA TYR A 75 -6.09 -6.13 -1.06
C TYR A 75 -5.24 -4.92 -1.43
N CYS A 76 -5.01 -4.72 -2.73
CA CYS A 76 -3.99 -3.81 -3.27
C CYS A 76 -4.01 -2.40 -2.64
N SER A 77 -5.15 -1.73 -2.65
CA SER A 77 -5.31 -0.37 -2.12
C SER A 77 -5.22 -0.30 -0.60
N LYS A 78 -5.65 -1.34 0.11
CA LYS A 78 -5.54 -1.43 1.57
C LYS A 78 -4.09 -1.50 2.04
N LEU A 79 -3.25 -2.27 1.35
CA LEU A 79 -1.81 -2.34 1.63
C LEU A 79 -1.16 -0.94 1.57
N VAL A 80 -1.47 -0.17 0.53
CA VAL A 80 -0.93 1.18 0.32
C VAL A 80 -1.34 2.11 1.47
N VAL A 81 -2.63 2.18 1.80
CA VAL A 81 -3.11 3.10 2.83
C VAL A 81 -2.62 2.68 4.23
N GLN A 82 -2.65 1.38 4.55
CA GLN A 82 -2.15 0.87 5.84
C GLN A 82 -0.65 1.18 6.02
N ALA A 83 0.15 1.10 4.95
CA ALA A 83 1.57 1.44 4.99
C ALA A 83 1.83 2.89 5.39
N TYR A 84 1.10 3.84 4.80
CA TYR A 84 1.22 5.25 5.15
C TYR A 84 0.52 5.61 6.47
N TYR A 85 -0.48 4.85 6.92
CA TYR A 85 -1.15 5.10 8.19
C TYR A 85 -0.34 4.61 9.39
N TYR A 86 0.17 3.37 9.34
CA TYR A 86 0.89 2.75 10.46
C TYR A 86 2.40 2.95 10.39
N GLY A 87 2.98 3.00 9.19
CA GLY A 87 4.44 3.00 9.02
C GLY A 87 5.12 4.33 9.30
N THR A 88 4.38 5.44 9.29
CA THR A 88 4.96 6.80 9.35
C THR A 88 5.03 7.37 10.76
N GLY A 89 4.68 6.56 11.77
CA GLY A 89 4.79 6.92 13.19
C GLY A 89 3.97 8.15 13.55
N LYS A 90 4.64 9.19 14.08
CA LYS A 90 3.99 10.44 14.50
C LYS A 90 3.59 11.34 13.32
N ALA A 91 4.06 11.06 12.11
CA ALA A 91 3.64 11.80 10.93
C ALA A 91 2.22 11.37 10.55
N ASN A 92 1.25 12.24 10.79
CA ASN A 92 -0.15 12.05 10.40
C ASN A 92 -0.31 12.20 8.88
N VAL A 93 0.01 11.14 8.12
CA VAL A 93 -0.01 11.16 6.65
C VAL A 93 -1.41 10.90 6.08
N ILE A 94 -2.18 10.03 6.72
CA ILE A 94 -3.52 9.63 6.30
C ILE A 94 -4.59 10.24 7.20
N TYR A 95 -5.65 10.78 6.60
CA TYR A 95 -6.80 11.34 7.32
C TYR A 95 -7.60 10.23 8.02
N ARG A 96 -7.48 10.16 9.35
CA ARG A 96 -8.04 9.07 10.17
C ARG A 96 -9.56 8.97 10.09
N GLY A 97 -10.27 10.09 9.99
CA GLY A 97 -11.73 10.12 9.94
C GLY A 97 -12.29 9.39 8.72
N MET A 98 -11.64 9.53 7.58
CA MET A 98 -12.07 8.90 6.33
C MET A 98 -11.79 7.39 6.35
N MET A 99 -10.69 6.95 6.96
CA MET A 99 -10.45 5.51 7.16
C MET A 99 -11.44 4.86 8.14
N ARG A 100 -11.96 5.60 9.14
CA ARG A 100 -13.01 5.08 10.05
C ARG A 100 -14.35 4.93 9.33
N ALA A 101 -14.65 5.81 8.37
CA ALA A 101 -15.86 5.76 7.57
C ALA A 101 -15.76 4.77 6.38
N ALA A 102 -14.54 4.51 5.90
CA ALA A 102 -14.31 3.66 4.74
C ALA A 102 -14.72 2.20 5.03
N ARG A 103 -15.75 1.75 4.32
CA ARG A 103 -16.12 0.33 4.28
C ARG A 103 -15.15 -0.46 3.40
N VAL A 104 -14.69 0.12 2.30
CA VAL A 104 -13.67 -0.46 1.40
C VAL A 104 -12.81 0.71 0.89
N ILE A 105 -11.52 0.46 0.69
CA ILE A 105 -10.58 1.46 0.17
C ILE A 105 -10.54 1.29 -1.35
N ALA A 106 -11.21 2.15 -2.11
CA ALA A 106 -11.13 2.10 -3.56
C ALA A 106 -9.76 2.62 -4.04
N PRO A 107 -9.08 1.97 -5.01
CA PRO A 107 -7.80 2.45 -5.53
C PRO A 107 -7.83 3.90 -6.02
N THR A 108 -8.92 4.29 -6.69
CA THR A 108 -9.13 5.65 -7.22
C THR A 108 -9.28 6.71 -6.13
N GLN A 109 -9.67 6.32 -4.91
CA GLN A 109 -9.83 7.23 -3.77
C GLN A 109 -8.53 7.41 -2.98
N ILE A 110 -7.48 6.62 -3.25
CA ILE A 110 -6.23 6.67 -2.48
C ILE A 110 -5.69 8.10 -2.31
N PRO A 111 -5.60 8.93 -3.36
CA PRO A 111 -5.08 10.28 -3.21
C PRO A 111 -5.86 11.15 -2.23
N SER A 112 -7.17 10.93 -2.08
CA SER A 112 -8.03 11.71 -1.19
C SER A 112 -7.81 11.41 0.30
N TYR A 113 -7.20 10.27 0.65
CA TYR A 113 -6.91 9.93 2.04
C TYR A 113 -5.66 10.66 2.58
N PHE A 114 -4.80 11.21 1.71
CA PHE A 114 -3.58 11.89 2.13
C PHE A 114 -3.87 13.29 2.66
N MET A 115 -3.33 13.60 3.84
CA MET A 115 -3.41 14.93 4.44
C MET A 115 -2.75 15.98 3.53
N PRO A 116 -3.16 17.26 3.58
CA PRO A 116 -2.68 18.30 2.66
C PRO A 116 -1.15 18.41 2.55
N GLY A 117 -0.42 18.27 3.66
CA GLY A 117 1.06 18.30 3.68
C GLY A 117 1.76 17.10 3.02
N TYR A 118 1.01 16.05 2.67
CA TYR A 118 1.49 14.84 2.03
C TYR A 118 0.77 14.54 0.71
N LYS A 119 0.14 15.55 0.11
CA LYS A 119 -0.58 15.41 -1.16
C LYS A 119 0.29 14.73 -2.21
N LEU A 120 -0.27 13.71 -2.84
CA LEU A 120 0.41 12.97 -3.89
C LEU A 120 0.64 13.86 -5.12
N LYS A 121 1.87 13.85 -5.63
CA LYS A 121 2.22 14.44 -6.92
C LYS A 121 2.08 13.39 -8.01
N ASN A 122 1.38 13.71 -9.09
CA ASN A 122 1.37 12.89 -10.30
C ASN A 122 2.76 13.02 -10.96
N MET A 123 3.45 11.90 -11.12
CA MET A 123 4.80 11.81 -11.69
C MET A 123 4.78 11.45 -13.17
N GLY A 124 3.59 11.41 -13.78
CA GLY A 124 3.39 11.04 -15.17
C GLY A 124 2.81 9.65 -15.34
N ARG A 125 2.52 9.37 -16.60
CA ARG A 125 2.07 8.09 -17.11
C ARG A 125 3.19 7.46 -17.92
N TYR A 126 3.39 6.17 -17.71
CA TYR A 126 4.42 5.32 -18.32
C TYR A 126 3.74 4.13 -18.99
#